data_AF-A0A395HMC5-F1
#
_entry.id   AF-A0A395HMC5-F1
#
_cell.length_a   1.000
_cell.length_b   1.000
_cell.length_c   1.000
_cell.angle_alpha   90.00
_cell.angle_beta   90.00
_cell.angle_gamma   90.00
#
_symmetry.space_group_name_H-M   'P 1'
#
loop_
_entity.id
_entity.type
_entity.pdbx_description
1 polymer ?
#
loop_
_entity_poly.entity_id
_entity_poly.type
_entity_poly.pdbx_seq_one_letter_code
_entity_poly.pdbx_strand_id
1 'polypeptide(L)'
;MAPLVPVFHAETLPEHVNISTKNFQEKRRKGGTVELEKCPLLEMVQYSCNPPQGGIPKPGVIVCQPVVRLFRRCAGGLTVETTAWEPIRVAREKEEEERKRAAAAAAQKDAGNA
;
A
#
# COMPACT_ATOMS: atom_id res chain seq x y z
N MET A 1 15.05 16.57 17.89
CA MET A 1 15.46 15.76 16.72
C MET A 1 14.27 14.89 16.32
N ALA A 2 13.98 14.73 15.03
CA ALA A 2 12.90 13.84 14.59
C ALA A 2 13.23 12.38 14.96
N PRO A 3 12.23 11.55 15.33
CA PRO A 3 12.48 10.13 15.59
C PRO A 3 13.00 9.45 14.32
N LEU A 4 13.86 8.44 14.48
CA LEU A 4 14.28 7.59 13.37
C LEU A 4 13.04 6.87 12.82
N VAL A 5 12.65 7.21 11.59
CA VAL A 5 11.55 6.54 10.88
C VAL A 5 12.15 5.41 10.06
N PRO A 6 11.73 4.15 10.27
CA PRO A 6 12.23 3.03 9.47
C PRO A 6 11.81 3.22 8.01
N VAL A 7 12.75 3.00 7.10
CA VAL A 7 12.51 3.00 5.64
C VAL A 7 12.43 1.56 5.18
N PHE A 8 11.34 1.21 4.50
CA PHE A 8 11.11 -0.12 3.95
C PHE A 8 10.33 -0.01 2.63
N HIS A 9 10.35 -1.08 1.84
CA HIS A 9 9.66 -1.12 0.55
C HIS A 9 8.14 -1.15 0.76
N ALA A 10 7.37 -0.46 -0.08
CA ALA A 10 5.91 -0.39 0.09
C ALA A 10 5.24 -1.78 0.03
N GLU A 11 5.83 -2.75 -0.66
CA GLU A 11 5.35 -4.14 -0.70
C GLU A 11 5.33 -4.81 0.67
N THR A 12 6.26 -4.45 1.57
CA THR A 12 6.40 -5.07 2.89
C THR A 12 5.53 -4.38 3.96
N LEU A 13 4.64 -3.46 3.54
CA LEU A 13 3.72 -2.76 4.43
C LEU A 13 2.81 -3.70 5.24
N PRO A 14 2.25 -4.80 4.68
CA PRO A 14 1.44 -5.75 5.44
C PRO A 14 2.19 -6.43 6.60
N GLU A 15 3.49 -6.63 6.47
CA GLU A 15 4.34 -7.18 7.52
C GLU A 15 4.69 -6.09 8.54
N HIS A 16 5.13 -4.92 8.07
CA HIS A 16 5.59 -3.83 8.93
C HIS A 16 4.49 -3.21 9.79
N VAL A 17 3.23 -3.20 9.32
CA VAL A 17 2.11 -2.72 10.14
C VAL A 17 1.95 -3.54 11.42
N ASN A 18 2.35 -4.82 11.41
CA ASN A 18 2.29 -5.70 12.57
C ASN A 18 3.44 -5.49 13.57
N ILE A 19 4.38 -4.60 13.26
CA ILE A 19 5.55 -4.27 14.09
C ILE A 19 5.35 -2.89 14.73
N SER A 20 5.85 -2.76 15.95
CA SER A 20 5.92 -1.51 16.71
C SER A 20 7.29 -1.39 17.36
N THR A 21 7.89 -0.20 17.32
CA THR A 21 9.21 0.04 17.90
C THR A 21 9.04 0.70 19.26
N LYS A 22 9.58 0.06 20.31
CA LYS A 22 9.62 0.63 21.67
C LYS A 22 11.05 0.51 22.19
N ASN A 23 11.64 1.61 22.65
CA ASN A 23 13.03 1.67 23.12
C ASN A 23 14.03 1.11 22.10
N PHE A 24 13.88 1.47 20.82
CA PHE A 24 14.71 0.95 19.71
C PHE A 24 14.67 -0.57 19.53
N GLN A 25 13.69 -1.25 20.13
CA GLN A 25 13.44 -2.68 19.91
C GLN A 25 12.13 -2.88 19.18
N GLU A 26 12.18 -3.68 18.13
CA GLU A 26 11.00 -4.09 17.38
C GLU A 26 10.22 -5.13 18.17
N LYS A 27 8.92 -4.91 18.29
CA LYS A 27 7.98 -5.84 18.93
C LYS A 27 6.72 -5.95 18.09
N ARG A 28 6.19 -7.16 18.01
CA ARG A 28 4.89 -7.39 17.39
C ARG A 28 3.80 -6.61 18.13
N ARG A 29 2.87 -6.01 17.39
CA ARG A 29 1.71 -5.32 17.96
C ARG A 29 0.83 -6.30 18.73
N LYS A 30 0.23 -5.79 19.80
CA LYS A 30 -0.82 -6.50 20.54
C LYS A 30 -2.13 -6.40 19.77
N GLY A 31 -3.01 -7.40 19.92
CA GLY A 31 -4.35 -7.38 19.32
C GLY A 31 -4.54 -8.24 18.07
N GLY A 32 -3.60 -9.14 17.77
CA GLY A 32 -3.69 -10.06 16.62
C GLY A 32 -3.00 -9.53 15.37
N THR A 33 -3.04 -10.31 14.30
CA THR A 33 -2.48 -9.93 12.99
C THR A 33 -3.41 -8.94 12.31
N VAL A 34 -2.87 -7.81 11.88
CA VAL A 34 -3.55 -6.82 11.04
C VAL A 34 -3.46 -7.28 9.60
N GLU A 35 -4.61 -7.58 9.00
CA GLU A 35 -4.75 -7.88 7.59
C GLU A 35 -5.31 -6.64 6.87
N LEU A 36 -4.42 -5.85 6.25
CA LEU A 36 -4.77 -4.54 5.67
C LEU A 36 -5.91 -4.61 4.64
N GLU A 37 -5.96 -5.70 3.86
CA GLU A 37 -6.96 -5.90 2.80
C GLU A 37 -8.39 -5.97 3.36
N LYS A 38 -8.54 -6.46 4.59
CA LYS A 38 -9.84 -6.56 5.29
C LYS A 38 -10.26 -5.24 5.95
N CYS A 39 -9.38 -4.26 6.04
CA CYS A 39 -9.71 -2.96 6.62
C CYS A 39 -10.40 -2.06 5.58
N PRO A 40 -11.42 -1.27 5.98
CA PRO A 40 -12.00 -0.23 5.12
C PRO A 40 -10.96 0.67 4.47
N LEU A 41 -11.06 0.82 3.15
CA LEU A 41 -10.27 1.75 2.35
C LEU A 41 -10.97 3.12 2.35
N LEU A 42 -10.20 4.15 2.68
CA LEU A 42 -10.63 5.54 2.71
C LEU A 42 -9.70 6.37 1.83
N GLU A 43 -10.23 7.46 1.29
CA GLU A 43 -9.46 8.43 0.52
C GLU A 43 -9.51 9.80 1.19
N MET A 44 -8.42 10.55 1.05
CA MET A 44 -8.32 11.94 1.47
C MET A 44 -7.48 12.72 0.48
N VAL A 45 -8.01 13.86 0.02
CA VAL A 45 -7.28 14.79 -0.84
C VAL A 45 -6.41 15.69 0.05
N GLN A 46 -5.12 15.73 -0.23
CA GLN A 46 -4.16 16.66 0.36
C GLN A 46 -3.59 17.57 -0.73
N TYR A 47 -2.96 18.69 -0.35
CA TYR A 47 -2.19 19.51 -1.28
C TYR A 47 -0.70 19.33 -1.01
N SER A 48 0.07 19.06 -2.06
CA SER A 48 1.52 19.03 -2.01
C SER A 48 2.07 20.18 -2.84
N CYS A 49 2.90 21.02 -2.22
CA CYS A 49 3.54 22.15 -2.88
C CYS A 49 4.93 21.73 -3.36
N ASN A 50 5.18 21.93 -4.65
CA ASN A 50 6.37 21.47 -5.36
C ASN A 50 6.60 19.95 -5.17
N PRO A 51 5.59 19.13 -5.53
CA PRO A 51 5.70 17.69 -5.34
C PRO A 51 6.87 17.12 -6.15
N PRO A 52 7.59 16.10 -5.65
CA PRO A 52 8.80 15.58 -6.28
C PRO A 52 8.56 15.05 -7.70
N GLN A 53 7.37 14.53 -8.00
CA GLN A 53 6.98 14.10 -9.34
C GLN A 53 6.83 15.25 -10.36
N GLY A 54 6.70 16.50 -9.90
CA GLY A 54 6.54 17.69 -10.74
C GLY A 54 7.85 18.29 -11.26
N GLY A 55 9.00 17.67 -10.94
CA GLY A 55 10.32 18.22 -11.23
C GLY A 55 10.68 19.42 -10.34
N ILE A 56 11.87 19.98 -10.58
CA ILE A 56 12.36 21.13 -9.80
C ILE A 56 11.77 22.41 -10.40
N PRO A 57 10.94 23.17 -9.65
CA PRO A 57 10.39 24.43 -10.14
C PRO A 57 11.49 25.50 -10.26
N LYS A 58 11.20 26.56 -11.03
CA LYS A 58 12.07 27.74 -11.06
C LYS A 58 12.22 28.31 -9.65
N PRO A 59 13.40 28.88 -9.30
CA PRO A 59 13.60 29.52 -8.00
C PRO A 59 12.48 30.53 -7.69
N GLY A 60 11.92 30.47 -6.48
CA GLY A 60 10.85 31.35 -6.03
C GLY A 60 9.44 30.98 -6.50
N VAL A 61 9.26 29.92 -7.29
CA VAL A 61 7.94 29.45 -7.73
C VAL A 61 7.44 28.33 -6.81
N ILE A 62 6.20 28.48 -6.33
CA ILE A 62 5.50 27.47 -5.53
C ILE A 62 4.25 27.05 -6.31
N VAL A 63 4.17 25.78 -6.69
CA VAL A 63 3.01 25.18 -7.35
C VAL A 63 2.47 24.08 -6.47
N CYS A 64 1.26 24.27 -5.94
CA CYS A 64 0.58 23.25 -5.13
C CYS A 64 -0.39 22.46 -5.98
N GLN A 65 -0.31 21.14 -5.87
CA GLN A 65 -1.16 20.20 -6.61
C GLN A 65 -1.94 19.32 -5.63
N PRO A 66 -3.20 18.97 -5.95
CA PRO A 66 -3.94 18.00 -5.17
C PRO A 66 -3.30 16.62 -5.33
N VAL A 67 -3.15 15.90 -4.22
CA VAL A 67 -2.64 14.54 -4.14
C VAL A 67 -3.65 13.71 -3.37
N VAL A 68 -4.17 12.65 -3.99
CA VAL A 68 -5.04 11.69 -3.32
C VAL A 68 -4.17 10.77 -2.47
N ARG A 69 -4.49 10.68 -1.18
CA ARG A 69 -3.88 9.74 -0.23
C ARG A 69 -4.90 8.68 0.14
N LEU A 70 -4.45 7.44 0.19
CA LEU A 70 -5.28 6.28 0.53
C LEU A 70 -4.95 5.80 1.93
N PHE A 71 -5.96 5.42 2.70
CA PHE A 71 -5.81 4.97 4.07
C PHE A 71 -6.63 3.70 4.34
N ARG A 72 -6.05 2.76 5.08
CA ARG A 72 -6.77 1.64 5.68
C ARG A 72 -7.07 1.95 7.14
N ARG A 73 -8.36 1.98 7.50
CA ARG A 73 -8.80 2.17 8.89
C ARG A 73 -9.14 0.82 9.51
N CYS A 74 -8.21 0.28 10.28
CA CYS A 74 -8.33 -1.03 10.91
C CYS A 74 -8.97 -0.96 12.31
N ALA A 75 -9.30 -2.13 12.87
CA ALA A 75 -9.80 -2.24 14.23
C ALA A 75 -8.81 -1.67 15.26
N GLY A 76 -9.31 -1.29 16.43
CA GLY A 76 -8.49 -0.68 17.48
C GLY A 76 -7.99 0.73 17.17
N GLY A 77 -8.57 1.40 16.16
CA GLY A 77 -8.24 2.79 15.79
C GLY A 77 -6.97 2.95 14.96
N LEU A 78 -6.33 1.84 14.56
CA LEU A 78 -5.14 1.88 13.72
C LEU A 78 -5.50 2.41 12.32
N THR A 79 -4.88 3.51 11.92
CA THR A 79 -5.02 4.08 10.58
C THR A 79 -3.66 4.05 9.90
N VAL A 80 -3.60 3.47 8.72
CA VAL A 80 -2.35 3.27 7.96
C VAL A 80 -2.52 3.92 6.60
N GLU A 81 -1.58 4.79 6.22
CA GLU A 81 -1.53 5.29 4.86
C GLU A 81 -1.05 4.18 3.93
N THR A 82 -1.81 3.89 2.88
CA THR A 82 -1.54 2.82 1.92
C THR A 82 -1.37 3.33 0.48
N THR A 83 -1.24 4.64 0.26
CA THR A 83 -1.11 5.28 -1.06
C THR A 83 -0.13 4.56 -1.99
N ALA A 84 1.06 4.20 -1.49
CA ALA A 84 2.09 3.51 -2.29
C ALA A 84 1.85 2.00 -2.42
N TRP A 85 1.06 1.40 -1.52
CA TRP A 85 0.83 -0.05 -1.47
C TRP A 85 -0.36 -0.50 -2.32
N GLU A 86 -1.45 0.29 -2.37
CA GLU A 86 -2.66 -0.10 -3.11
C GLU A 86 -2.41 -0.41 -4.59
N PRO A 87 -1.60 0.39 -5.34
CA PRO A 87 -1.30 0.07 -6.74
C PRO A 87 -0.58 -1.27 -6.90
N ILE A 88 0.35 -1.57 -5.99
CA ILE A 88 1.15 -2.81 -6.01
C ILE A 88 0.24 -4.02 -5.73
N ARG A 89 -0.64 -3.91 -4.73
CA ARG A 89 -1.64 -4.94 -4.43
C ARG A 89 -2.56 -5.21 -5.61
N VAL A 90 -3.11 -4.17 -6.22
CA VAL A 90 -4.05 -4.30 -7.35
C VAL A 90 -3.35 -4.91 -8.57
N ALA A 91 -2.10 -4.55 -8.84
CA ALA A 91 -1.32 -5.16 -9.92
C ALA A 91 -1.15 -6.68 -9.69
N ARG A 92 -0.73 -7.08 -8.48
CA ARG A 92 -0.57 -8.49 -8.10
C ARG A 92 -1.87 -9.29 -8.21
N GLU A 93 -2.99 -8.72 -7.76
CA GLU A 93 -4.30 -9.38 -7.85
C GLU A 93 -4.71 -9.61 -9.30
N LYS A 94 -4.48 -8.63 -10.18
CA LYS A 94 -4.76 -8.77 -11.62
C LYS A 94 -3.89 -9.85 -12.26
N GLU A 95 -2.59 -9.86 -11.98
CA GLU A 95 -1.67 -10.89 -12.49
C GLU A 95 -2.07 -12.30 -12.02
N GLU A 96 -2.50 -12.44 -10.77
CA GLU A 96 -2.98 -13.71 -10.23
C GLU A 96 -4.30 -14.14 -10.89
N GLU A 97 -5.22 -13.21 -11.12
CA GLU A 97 -6.47 -13.48 -11.81
C GLU A 97 -6.23 -13.90 -13.27
N GLU A 98 -5.36 -13.21 -13.99
CA GLU A 98 -4.97 -13.54 -15.36
C GLU A 98 -4.33 -14.93 -15.43
N ARG A 99 -3.42 -15.24 -14.48
CA ARG A 99 -2.81 -16.58 -14.38
C ARG A 99 -3.86 -17.66 -14.14
N LYS A 100 -4.83 -17.42 -13.24
CA LYS A 100 -5.92 -18.36 -12.95
C LYS A 100 -6.81 -18.56 -14.19
N ARG A 101 -7.15 -17.49 -14.91
CA ARG A 101 -7.94 -17.55 -16.14
C ARG A 101 -7.22 -18.34 -17.23
N ALA A 102 -5.92 -18.11 -17.42
CA ALA A 102 -5.10 -18.86 -18.37
C ALA A 102 -5.05 -20.36 -18.03
N ALA A 103 -4.86 -20.70 -16.75
CA ALA A 103 -4.84 -22.09 -16.29
C ALA A 103 -6.20 -22.78 -16.49
N ALA A 104 -7.32 -22.10 -16.19
CA ALA A 104 -8.66 -22.63 -16.41
C ALA A 104 -8.96 -22.85 -17.90
N ALA A 105 -8.55 -21.92 -18.77
CA ALA A 105 -8.72 -22.04 -20.21
C ALA A 105 -7.89 -23.19 -20.80
N ALA A 106 -6.69 -23.45 -20.26
CA ALA A 106 -5.89 -24.62 -20.64
C ALA A 106 -6.59 -25.93 -20.24
N ALA A 107 -7.04 -26.03 -18.99
CA ALA A 107 -7.73 -27.23 -18.50
C ALA A 107 -9.03 -27.55 -19.27
N GLN A 108 -9.76 -26.52 -19.72
CA GLN A 108 -10.97 -26.72 -20.56
C GLN A 108 -10.65 -27.21 -21.98
N LYS A 109 -9.50 -26.83 -22.55
CA LYS A 109 -9.05 -27.35 -23.85
C LYS A 109 -8.63 -28.81 -23.76
N ASP A 110 -7.99 -29.20 -22.68
CA ASP A 110 -7.56 -30.59 -22.47
C ASP A 110 -8.76 -31.54 -22.26
N ALA A 111 -9.85 -31.06 -21.63
CA ALA A 111 -11.07 -31.86 -21.43
C ALA A 111 -11.97 -32.01 -22.67
N GLY A 112 -11.87 -31.11 -23.65
CA GLY A 112 -12.67 -31.15 -24.88
C GLY A 112 -12.03 -31.93 -26.04
N ASN A 113 -10.79 -32.40 -25.87
CA ASN A 113 -10.03 -33.12 -26.89
C ASN A 113 -9.83 -34.61 -26.54
N ALA A 114 -10.62 -35.12 -25.58
CA ALA A 114 -10.72 -36.53 -25.18
C ALA A 114 -12.12 -37.06 -25.52
#